data_AF-F7JMQ5-F1
#
_entry.id   AF-F7JMQ5-F1
#
_cell.length_a   1.000
_cell.length_b   1.000
_cell.length_c   1.000
_cell.angle_alpha   90.00
_cell.angle_beta   90.00
_cell.angle_gamma   90.00
#
_symmetry.space_group_name_H-M   'P 1'
#
loop_
_entity.id
_entity.type
_entity.pdbx_description
1 polymer ?
#
loop_
_entity_poly.entity_id
_entity_poly.type
_entity_poly.pdbx_seq_one_letter_code
_entity_poly.pdbx_strand_id
1 'polypeptide(L)'
;MALNHKIESRMKKIMAAGLAGGLIVGVAATGIFTTVTGNTKEKEYQDKITSLEKELKNAQKEEEETGTDLEVMAQTSAQQLSEQGDAWQMVLVNESHPLDASYVPELAELEPDRQVDVRILEDAQQMLADARNAGLNPYVCSAYRNYDYQRSVFNDTMVDWITQGYTPLDAYDETKKSVAVPGTSEHATGLALDITSADYAQLDDAQADTAEAKWFAENCWKYGFILRYPPEKSDVTGIIYEPWHYRYVGKEAAKEITESGLTLEEYLEQSGVK
;
A
#
# COMPACT_ATOMS: atom_id res chain seq x y z
N MET A 1 38.25 -7.02 -8.52
CA MET A 1 37.58 -5.81 -7.98
C MET A 1 36.68 -5.10 -9.00
N ALA A 2 37.12 -4.85 -10.25
CA ALA A 2 36.29 -4.13 -11.24
C ALA A 2 35.04 -4.90 -11.76
N LEU A 3 35.04 -6.23 -11.71
CA LEU A 3 33.93 -7.07 -12.18
C LEU A 3 32.74 -7.06 -11.21
N ASN A 4 32.99 -7.14 -9.89
CA ASN A 4 31.95 -7.07 -8.86
C ASN A 4 31.24 -5.71 -8.85
N HIS A 5 31.98 -4.62 -9.04
CA HIS A 5 31.40 -3.27 -9.06
C HIS A 5 30.45 -3.06 -10.25
N LYS A 6 30.74 -3.73 -11.38
CA LYS A 6 29.91 -3.65 -12.60
C LYS A 6 28.64 -4.51 -12.52
N ILE A 7 28.69 -5.61 -11.76
CA ILE A 7 27.54 -6.48 -11.46
C ILE A 7 26.59 -5.77 -10.48
N GLU A 8 27.14 -5.18 -9.42
CA GLU A 8 26.37 -4.46 -8.41
C GLU A 8 25.66 -3.22 -9.00
N SER A 9 26.32 -2.48 -9.89
CA SER A 9 25.74 -1.34 -10.62
C SER A 9 24.61 -1.74 -11.57
N ARG A 10 24.67 -2.94 -12.16
CA ARG A 10 23.62 -3.48 -13.02
C ARG A 10 22.43 -4.01 -12.22
N MET A 11 22.66 -4.67 -11.10
CA MET A 11 21.61 -5.08 -10.17
C MET A 11 20.84 -3.87 -9.63
N LYS A 12 21.51 -2.79 -9.25
CA LYS A 12 20.85 -1.53 -8.82
C LYS A 12 19.97 -0.92 -9.91
N LYS A 13 20.32 -1.07 -11.20
CA LYS A 13 19.50 -0.60 -12.33
C LYS A 13 18.30 -1.52 -12.65
N ILE A 14 18.45 -2.83 -12.43
CA ILE A 14 17.37 -3.81 -12.60
C ILE A 14 16.35 -3.67 -11.46
N MET A 15 16.83 -3.44 -10.23
CA MET A 15 16.01 -3.17 -9.05
C MET A 15 15.25 -1.83 -9.16
N ALA A 16 15.86 -0.82 -9.79
CA ALA A 16 15.22 0.48 -10.06
C ALA A 16 14.14 0.42 -11.16
N ALA A 17 14.07 -0.67 -11.93
CA ALA A 17 13.09 -0.88 -13.00
C ALA A 17 11.98 -1.86 -12.56
N GLY A 18 11.78 -2.02 -11.25
CA GLY A 18 10.81 -2.94 -10.69
C GLY A 18 9.38 -2.64 -11.15
N LEU A 19 8.93 -3.40 -12.13
CA LEU A 19 7.58 -3.94 -12.30
C LEU A 19 7.75 -5.28 -13.03
N ALA A 20 7.08 -6.32 -12.50
CA ALA A 20 6.80 -7.70 -12.94
C ALA A 20 7.79 -8.51 -13.84
N GLY A 21 8.62 -7.92 -14.70
CA GLY A 21 9.45 -8.64 -15.68
C GLY A 21 10.79 -9.21 -15.17
N GLY A 22 11.21 -8.89 -13.94
CA GLY A 22 12.51 -9.32 -13.40
C GLY A 22 12.65 -10.84 -13.19
N LEU A 23 11.52 -11.53 -13.02
CA LEU A 23 11.45 -12.95 -12.68
C LEU A 23 11.88 -13.87 -13.84
N ILE A 24 11.68 -13.43 -15.09
CA ILE A 24 11.92 -14.28 -16.27
C ILE A 24 13.39 -14.19 -16.75
N VAL A 25 14.06 -13.05 -16.53
CA VAL A 25 15.44 -12.83 -17.01
C VAL A 25 16.47 -13.60 -16.16
N GLY A 26 16.20 -13.79 -14.86
CA GLY A 26 17.12 -14.48 -13.94
C GLY A 26 17.32 -15.97 -14.26
N VAL A 27 16.27 -16.65 -14.73
CA VAL A 27 16.31 -18.08 -15.07
C VAL A 27 17.00 -18.33 -16.41
N ALA A 28 16.87 -17.42 -17.38
CA ALA A 28 17.54 -17.54 -18.67
C ALA A 28 19.06 -17.32 -18.58
N ALA A 29 19.53 -16.46 -17.66
CA ALA A 29 20.94 -16.06 -17.60
C ALA A 29 21.88 -17.07 -16.91
N THR A 30 21.36 -18.01 -16.10
CA THR A 30 22.18 -18.98 -15.36
C THR A 30 22.45 -20.29 -16.12
N GLY A 31 21.80 -20.52 -17.26
CA GLY A 31 21.84 -21.80 -17.97
C GLY A 31 22.94 -22.01 -19.02
N ILE A 32 23.66 -20.98 -19.46
CA ILE A 32 24.53 -21.12 -20.66
C ILE A 32 25.95 -20.60 -20.38
N PHE A 33 26.72 -21.39 -19.64
CA PHE A 33 28.17 -21.38 -19.80
C PHE A 33 28.80 -22.74 -19.49
N THR A 34 28.50 -23.76 -20.30
CA THR A 34 29.41 -24.91 -20.46
C THR A 34 29.37 -25.41 -21.91
N THR A 35 30.49 -25.27 -22.60
CA THR A 35 30.78 -25.91 -23.88
C THR A 35 30.83 -27.42 -23.72
N VAL A 36 29.89 -28.20 -24.27
CA VAL A 36 30.14 -29.62 -24.63
C VAL A 36 29.26 -30.07 -25.80
N THR A 37 29.97 -30.59 -26.80
CA THR A 37 29.58 -31.38 -27.99
C THR A 37 28.38 -32.32 -27.83
N GLY A 38 27.33 -32.14 -28.66
CA GLY A 38 26.28 -33.16 -28.92
C GLY A 38 24.97 -32.59 -29.49
N ASN A 39 24.71 -32.79 -30.80
CA ASN A 39 23.59 -32.21 -31.57
C ASN A 39 22.17 -32.42 -31.02
N THR A 40 21.93 -33.41 -30.14
CA THR A 40 20.58 -33.71 -29.62
C THR A 40 20.19 -32.84 -28.43
N LYS A 41 21.13 -32.51 -27.54
CA LYS A 41 20.87 -31.62 -26.39
C LYS A 41 20.73 -30.16 -26.83
N GLU A 42 21.45 -29.78 -27.88
CA GLU A 42 21.36 -28.43 -28.45
C GLU A 42 19.94 -28.10 -28.93
N LYS A 43 19.29 -29.03 -29.63
CA LYS A 43 17.89 -28.85 -30.07
C LYS A 43 16.92 -28.71 -28.88
N GLU A 44 17.08 -29.54 -27.85
CA GLU A 44 16.26 -29.47 -26.63
C GLU A 44 16.41 -28.12 -25.91
N TYR A 45 17.64 -27.59 -25.82
CA TYR A 45 17.87 -26.26 -25.27
C TYR A 45 17.28 -25.15 -26.13
N GLN A 46 17.38 -25.26 -27.46
CA GLN A 46 16.79 -24.27 -28.38
C GLN A 46 15.25 -24.26 -28.28
N ASP A 47 14.62 -25.44 -28.24
CA ASP A 47 13.16 -25.55 -28.07
C ASP A 47 12.71 -24.93 -26.73
N LYS A 48 13.49 -25.14 -25.65
CA LYS A 48 13.22 -24.53 -24.34
C LYS A 48 13.41 -23.01 -24.33
N ILE A 49 14.45 -22.49 -25.00
CA ILE A 49 14.67 -21.04 -25.16
C ILE A 49 13.50 -20.41 -25.92
N THR A 50 13.08 -21.00 -27.05
CA THR A 50 11.94 -20.49 -27.83
C THR A 50 10.64 -20.50 -27.02
N SER A 51 10.41 -21.51 -26.17
CA SER A 51 9.27 -21.54 -25.24
C SER A 51 9.33 -20.38 -24.24
N LEU A 52 10.49 -20.17 -23.60
CA LEU A 52 10.70 -19.10 -22.63
C LEU A 52 10.58 -17.70 -23.26
N GLU A 53 11.07 -17.51 -24.49
CA GLU A 53 10.91 -16.25 -25.23
C GLU A 53 9.45 -15.96 -25.54
N LYS A 54 8.65 -16.99 -25.85
CA LYS A 54 7.21 -16.84 -26.07
C LYS A 54 6.47 -16.52 -24.78
N GLU A 55 6.79 -17.20 -23.69
CA GLU A 55 6.23 -16.91 -22.36
C GLU A 55 6.57 -15.49 -21.91
N LEU A 56 7.83 -15.06 -22.08
CA LEU A 56 8.26 -13.68 -21.80
C LEU A 56 7.46 -12.66 -22.61
N LYS A 57 7.29 -12.88 -23.91
CA LYS A 57 6.55 -11.96 -24.78
C LYS A 57 5.06 -11.87 -24.39
N ASN A 58 4.46 -12.99 -23.99
CA ASN A 58 3.08 -13.00 -23.52
C ASN A 58 2.95 -12.25 -22.19
N ALA A 59 3.84 -12.51 -21.23
CA ALA A 59 3.86 -11.82 -19.94
C ALA A 59 4.04 -10.30 -20.11
N GLN A 60 4.92 -9.87 -21.01
CA GLN A 60 5.10 -8.44 -21.34
C GLN A 60 3.83 -7.81 -21.92
N LYS A 61 3.09 -8.54 -22.76
CA LYS A 61 1.83 -8.06 -23.33
C LYS A 61 0.73 -7.96 -22.27
N GLU A 62 0.64 -8.95 -21.39
CA GLU A 62 -0.29 -8.95 -20.25
C GLU A 62 0.03 -7.81 -19.27
N GLU A 63 1.32 -7.54 -19.01
CA GLU A 63 1.78 -6.42 -18.19
C GLU A 63 1.43 -5.05 -18.82
N GLU A 64 1.56 -4.90 -20.13
CA GLU A 64 1.21 -3.66 -20.85
C GLU A 64 -0.32 -3.41 -20.82
N GLU A 65 -1.13 -4.45 -21.04
CA GLU A 65 -2.60 -4.37 -20.95
C GLU A 65 -3.04 -4.06 -19.50
N THR A 66 -2.50 -4.79 -18.52
CA THR A 66 -2.80 -4.57 -17.09
C THR A 66 -2.37 -3.17 -16.63
N GLY A 67 -1.20 -2.70 -17.08
CA GLY A 67 -0.70 -1.37 -16.76
C GLY A 67 -1.61 -0.26 -17.30
N THR A 68 -2.17 -0.45 -18.50
CA THR A 68 -3.14 0.49 -19.09
C THR A 68 -4.43 0.54 -18.27
N ASP A 69 -4.95 -0.62 -17.86
CA ASP A 69 -6.17 -0.69 -17.05
C ASP A 69 -5.98 -0.04 -15.67
N LEU A 70 -4.83 -0.28 -15.02
CA LEU A 70 -4.49 0.35 -13.73
C LEU A 70 -4.33 1.86 -13.83
N GLU A 71 -3.78 2.39 -14.93
CA GLU A 71 -3.65 3.83 -15.15
C GLU A 71 -5.04 4.50 -15.30
N VAL A 72 -5.96 3.88 -16.04
CA VAL A 72 -7.34 4.36 -16.16
C VAL A 72 -8.07 4.32 -14.81
N MET A 73 -7.87 3.24 -14.03
CA MET A 73 -8.43 3.16 -12.68
C MET A 73 -7.86 4.23 -11.75
N ALA A 74 -6.55 4.47 -11.79
CA ALA A 74 -5.89 5.52 -11.00
C ALA A 74 -6.48 6.92 -11.24
N GLN A 75 -6.73 7.24 -12.51
CA GLN A 75 -7.39 8.49 -12.91
C GLN A 75 -8.86 8.54 -12.46
N THR A 76 -9.55 7.40 -12.49
CA THR A 76 -10.95 7.29 -12.03
C THR A 76 -11.04 7.54 -10.52
N SER A 77 -10.19 6.90 -9.72
CA SER A 77 -10.09 7.13 -8.28
C SER A 77 -9.83 8.61 -7.96
N ALA A 78 -8.89 9.23 -8.67
CA ALA A 78 -8.57 10.64 -8.51
C ALA A 78 -9.77 11.55 -8.85
N GLN A 79 -10.48 11.24 -9.94
CA GLN A 79 -11.69 11.98 -10.32
C GLN A 79 -12.76 11.86 -9.23
N GLN A 80 -13.09 10.65 -8.77
CA GLN A 80 -14.11 10.42 -7.75
C GLN A 80 -13.77 11.13 -6.43
N LEU A 81 -12.49 11.16 -6.03
CA LEU A 81 -12.04 11.89 -4.85
C LEU A 81 -12.20 13.42 -4.98
N SER A 82 -12.19 13.95 -6.22
CA SER A 82 -12.39 15.36 -6.53
C SER A 82 -13.86 15.75 -6.77
N GLU A 83 -14.79 14.78 -6.79
CA GLU A 83 -16.21 15.05 -7.01
C GLU A 83 -16.89 15.73 -5.82
N GLN A 84 -17.96 16.47 -6.13
CA GLN A 84 -18.80 17.14 -5.14
C GLN A 84 -19.83 16.16 -4.55
N GLY A 85 -20.24 16.39 -3.30
CA GLY A 85 -21.15 15.49 -2.57
C GLY A 85 -20.38 14.61 -1.58
N ASP A 86 -20.90 13.42 -1.28
CA ASP A 86 -20.34 12.53 -0.24
C ASP A 86 -19.67 11.26 -0.82
N ALA A 87 -19.79 11.02 -2.14
CA ALA A 87 -19.23 9.81 -2.78
C ALA A 87 -17.71 9.68 -2.61
N TRP A 88 -16.99 10.81 -2.54
CA TRP A 88 -15.53 10.84 -2.34
C TRP A 88 -15.09 10.14 -1.03
N GLN A 89 -15.95 10.10 -0.01
CA GLN A 89 -15.66 9.48 1.29
C GLN A 89 -15.41 7.98 1.14
N MET A 90 -16.09 7.37 0.15
CA MET A 90 -16.16 5.93 -0.05
C MET A 90 -15.22 5.41 -1.14
N VAL A 91 -14.37 6.26 -1.74
CA VAL A 91 -13.42 5.83 -2.75
C VAL A 91 -12.44 4.82 -2.15
N LEU A 92 -12.40 3.63 -2.73
CA LEU A 92 -11.46 2.58 -2.34
C LEU A 92 -10.09 2.87 -2.96
N VAL A 93 -9.05 2.89 -2.14
CA VAL A 93 -7.66 2.98 -2.59
C VAL A 93 -6.88 1.81 -1.99
N ASN A 94 -6.42 0.91 -2.85
CA ASN A 94 -5.62 -0.27 -2.50
C ASN A 94 -4.91 -0.81 -3.75
N GLU A 95 -4.33 -2.01 -3.69
CA GLU A 95 -3.57 -2.59 -4.82
C GLU A 95 -4.40 -2.77 -6.10
N SER A 96 -5.70 -3.07 -5.99
CA SER A 96 -6.59 -3.21 -7.14
C SER A 96 -7.26 -1.90 -7.54
N HIS A 97 -7.21 -0.87 -6.69
CA HIS A 97 -7.78 0.45 -6.93
C HIS A 97 -6.70 1.51 -6.69
N PRO A 98 -5.75 1.67 -7.62
CA PRO A 98 -4.68 2.65 -7.46
C PRO A 98 -5.23 4.07 -7.50
N LEU A 99 -4.38 5.02 -7.11
CA LEU A 99 -4.60 6.46 -7.18
C LEU A 99 -3.54 7.10 -8.06
N ASP A 100 -3.97 8.03 -8.90
CA ASP A 100 -3.06 8.79 -9.76
C ASP A 100 -1.98 9.49 -8.92
N ALA A 101 -0.71 9.28 -9.28
CA ALA A 101 0.43 9.81 -8.53
C ALA A 101 0.48 11.35 -8.47
N SER A 102 -0.25 12.03 -9.36
CA SER A 102 -0.39 13.49 -9.40
C SER A 102 -1.55 14.02 -8.57
N TYR A 103 -2.41 13.16 -8.03
CA TYR A 103 -3.51 13.57 -7.16
C TYR A 103 -3.00 14.23 -5.88
N VAL A 104 -3.54 15.41 -5.58
CA VAL A 104 -3.30 16.13 -4.33
C VAL A 104 -4.65 16.71 -3.88
N PRO A 105 -5.15 16.33 -2.68
CA PRO A 105 -6.38 16.92 -2.14
C PRO A 105 -6.15 18.37 -1.71
N GLU A 106 -7.23 19.10 -1.41
CA GLU A 106 -7.10 20.38 -0.70
C GLU A 106 -6.71 20.10 0.76
N LEU A 107 -5.51 20.50 1.14
CA LEU A 107 -4.92 20.15 2.44
C LEU A 107 -5.10 21.24 3.49
N ALA A 108 -5.39 20.82 4.72
CA ALA A 108 -5.35 21.66 5.91
C ALA A 108 -4.46 21.05 7.00
N GLU A 109 -3.84 21.89 7.82
CA GLU A 109 -2.99 21.46 8.93
C GLU A 109 -3.85 20.97 10.10
N LEU A 110 -3.71 19.69 10.46
CA LEU A 110 -4.34 19.07 11.62
C LEU A 110 -3.48 19.29 12.88
N GLU A 111 -2.17 19.03 12.76
CA GLU A 111 -1.13 19.25 13.77
C GLU A 111 0.15 19.73 13.05
N PRO A 112 1.18 20.25 13.76
CA PRO A 112 2.44 20.63 13.12
C PRO A 112 3.00 19.51 12.25
N ASP A 113 3.26 19.81 10.98
CA ASP A 113 3.74 18.87 9.96
C ASP A 113 2.79 17.66 9.70
N ARG A 114 1.50 17.77 10.05
CA ARG A 114 0.46 16.77 9.76
C ARG A 114 -0.70 17.43 9.05
N GLN A 115 -0.84 17.11 7.77
CA GLN A 115 -1.91 17.63 6.94
C GLN A 115 -2.94 16.54 6.62
N VAL A 116 -4.19 16.93 6.49
CA VAL A 116 -5.30 16.08 6.06
C VAL A 116 -6.09 16.78 4.97
N ASP A 117 -6.96 16.05 4.27
CA ASP A 117 -7.97 16.67 3.43
C ASP A 117 -8.82 17.64 4.27
N VAL A 118 -9.00 18.87 3.80
CA VAL A 118 -9.76 19.92 4.49
C VAL A 118 -11.16 19.47 4.88
N ARG A 119 -11.77 18.55 4.12
CA ARG A 119 -13.11 18.02 4.34
C ARG A 119 -13.23 17.16 5.61
N ILE A 120 -12.12 16.58 6.09
CA ILE A 120 -12.11 15.75 7.31
C ILE A 120 -11.54 16.47 8.53
N LEU A 121 -11.07 17.71 8.37
CA LEU A 121 -10.33 18.43 9.40
C LEU A 121 -11.13 18.55 10.71
N GLU A 122 -12.38 19.01 10.65
CA GLU A 122 -13.20 19.23 11.84
C GLU A 122 -13.49 17.92 12.59
N ASP A 123 -13.80 16.85 11.84
CA ASP A 123 -14.06 15.54 12.42
C ASP A 123 -12.81 14.93 13.05
N ALA A 124 -11.65 15.04 12.39
CA ALA A 124 -10.36 14.60 12.93
C ALA A 124 -9.97 15.37 14.20
N GLN A 125 -10.13 16.70 14.20
CA GLN A 125 -9.87 17.55 15.36
C GLN A 125 -10.76 17.17 16.55
N GLN A 126 -12.05 16.97 16.29
CA GLN A 126 -13.00 16.59 17.33
C GLN A 126 -12.70 15.20 17.91
N MET A 127 -12.35 14.23 17.06
CA MET A 127 -11.95 12.89 17.50
C MET A 127 -10.74 12.93 18.43
N LEU A 128 -9.68 13.65 18.04
CA LEU A 128 -8.47 13.80 18.86
C LEU A 128 -8.72 14.58 20.15
N ALA A 129 -9.57 15.62 20.10
CA ALA A 129 -9.95 16.40 21.27
C ALA A 129 -10.72 15.56 22.30
N ASP A 130 -11.66 14.72 21.86
CA ASP A 130 -12.44 13.89 22.77
C ASP A 130 -11.61 12.75 23.37
N ALA A 131 -10.65 12.18 22.64
CA ALA A 131 -9.66 11.28 23.21
C ALA A 131 -8.85 11.96 24.33
N ARG A 132 -8.39 13.19 24.10
CA ARG A 132 -7.67 13.99 25.12
C ARG A 132 -8.55 14.33 26.33
N ASN A 133 -9.81 14.66 26.10
CA ASN A 133 -10.79 14.91 27.16
C ASN A 133 -11.07 13.65 28.00
N ALA A 134 -10.90 12.46 27.42
CA ALA A 134 -10.94 11.18 28.14
C ALA A 134 -9.67 10.89 28.95
N GLY A 135 -8.68 11.81 28.96
CA GLY A 135 -7.43 11.68 29.69
C GLY A 135 -6.33 10.90 28.95
N LEU A 136 -6.49 10.72 27.64
CA LEU A 136 -5.53 9.99 26.78
C LEU A 136 -4.56 10.96 26.10
N ASN A 137 -3.45 10.42 25.58
CA ASN A 137 -2.44 11.21 24.88
C ASN A 137 -2.17 10.66 23.46
N PRO A 138 -3.11 10.86 22.51
CA PRO A 138 -2.94 10.39 21.14
C PRO A 138 -1.83 11.14 20.42
N TYR A 139 -1.01 10.41 19.67
CA TYR A 139 0.05 10.92 18.81
C TYR A 139 -0.24 10.56 17.34
N VAL A 140 -0.42 11.57 16.49
CA VAL A 140 -0.60 11.40 15.04
C VAL A 140 0.78 11.19 14.40
N CYS A 141 1.18 9.94 14.23
CA CYS A 141 2.50 9.62 13.69
C CYS A 141 2.55 9.86 12.17
N SER A 142 1.45 9.69 11.45
CA SER A 142 1.35 9.93 10.01
C SER A 142 -0.05 10.44 9.61
N ALA A 143 -0.10 11.25 8.56
CA ALA A 143 -1.32 11.78 7.94
C ALA A 143 -1.15 11.79 6.42
N TYR A 144 -1.42 12.88 5.70
CA TYR A 144 -1.17 12.94 4.25
C TYR A 144 0.28 12.57 3.88
N ARG A 145 0.42 11.67 2.90
CA ARG A 145 1.70 11.30 2.28
C ARG A 145 1.56 11.41 0.77
N ASN A 146 2.39 12.24 0.14
CA ASN A 146 2.47 12.24 -1.32
C ASN A 146 3.16 10.98 -1.85
N TYR A 147 3.06 10.76 -3.16
CA TYR A 147 3.62 9.59 -3.84
C TYR A 147 5.11 9.36 -3.57
N ASP A 148 5.93 10.42 -3.66
CA ASP A 148 7.37 10.31 -3.48
C ASP A 148 7.75 9.96 -2.03
N TYR A 149 6.98 10.46 -1.06
CA TYR A 149 7.18 10.09 0.34
C TYR A 149 6.77 8.64 0.60
N GLN A 150 5.61 8.20 0.08
CA GLN A 150 5.21 6.78 0.16
C GLN A 150 6.26 5.87 -0.48
N ARG A 151 6.83 6.25 -1.62
CA ARG A 151 7.94 5.52 -2.27
C ARG A 151 9.16 5.42 -1.38
N SER A 152 9.49 6.47 -0.63
CA SER A 152 10.61 6.45 0.30
C SER A 152 10.33 5.49 1.46
N VAL A 153 9.16 5.57 2.09
CA VAL A 153 8.76 4.64 3.17
C VAL A 153 8.78 3.17 2.73
N PHE A 154 8.24 2.88 1.55
CA PHE A 154 8.25 1.52 0.98
C PHE A 154 9.68 1.03 0.73
N ASN A 155 10.52 1.86 0.09
CA ASN A 155 11.89 1.48 -0.23
C ASN A 155 12.75 1.29 1.03
N ASP A 156 12.60 2.15 2.03
CA ASP A 156 13.34 2.06 3.29
C ASP A 156 12.97 0.77 4.04
N THR A 157 11.68 0.44 4.10
CA THR A 157 11.19 -0.82 4.70
C THR A 157 11.72 -2.05 3.94
N MET A 158 11.74 -2.00 2.61
CA MET A 158 12.30 -3.09 1.79
C MET A 158 13.82 -3.25 2.03
N VAL A 159 14.56 -2.16 2.23
CA VAL A 159 15.99 -2.19 2.58
C VAL A 159 16.22 -2.87 3.93
N ASP A 160 15.33 -2.67 4.92
CA ASP A 160 15.42 -3.35 6.21
C ASP A 160 15.26 -4.87 6.06
N TRP A 161 14.33 -5.34 5.24
CA TRP A 161 14.18 -6.77 4.92
C TRP A 161 15.41 -7.35 4.21
N ILE A 162 15.93 -6.62 3.21
CA ILE A 162 17.15 -7.03 2.49
C ILE A 162 18.34 -7.14 3.47
N THR A 163 18.45 -6.21 4.42
CA THR A 163 19.51 -6.22 5.44
C THR A 163 19.37 -7.41 6.39
N GLN A 164 18.16 -7.92 6.59
CA GLN A 164 17.88 -9.15 7.33
C GLN A 164 18.12 -10.44 6.52
N GLY A 165 18.54 -10.32 5.25
CA GLY A 165 18.94 -11.45 4.41
C GLY A 165 17.88 -11.91 3.40
N TYR A 166 16.77 -11.18 3.27
CA TYR A 166 15.75 -11.47 2.27
C TYR A 166 16.25 -11.16 0.85
N THR A 167 15.80 -11.94 -0.13
CA THR A 167 16.00 -11.55 -1.53
C THR A 167 15.16 -10.31 -1.84
N PRO A 168 15.47 -9.53 -2.88
CA PRO A 168 14.66 -8.36 -3.22
C PRO A 168 13.19 -8.68 -3.50
N LEU A 169 12.89 -9.87 -4.05
CA LEU A 169 11.52 -10.29 -4.30
C LEU A 169 10.80 -10.61 -2.98
N ASP A 170 11.44 -11.40 -2.10
CA ASP A 170 10.85 -11.70 -0.78
C ASP A 170 10.70 -10.42 0.05
N ALA A 171 11.64 -9.48 -0.04
CA ALA A 171 11.58 -8.20 0.64
C ALA A 171 10.42 -7.32 0.13
N TYR A 172 10.16 -7.33 -1.19
CA TYR A 172 8.99 -6.68 -1.76
C TYR A 172 7.70 -7.32 -1.23
N ASP A 173 7.61 -8.65 -1.26
CA ASP A 173 6.45 -9.42 -0.80
C ASP A 173 6.19 -9.25 0.71
N GLU A 174 7.24 -9.15 1.54
CA GLU A 174 7.10 -8.83 2.97
C GLU A 174 6.70 -7.37 3.19
N THR A 175 7.30 -6.43 2.46
CA THR A 175 7.00 -5.00 2.62
C THR A 175 5.54 -4.68 2.29
N LYS A 176 5.03 -5.23 1.18
CA LYS A 176 3.66 -4.93 0.74
C LYS A 176 2.55 -5.44 1.67
N LYS A 177 2.89 -6.28 2.66
CA LYS A 177 1.94 -6.74 3.68
C LYS A 177 1.58 -5.66 4.70
N SER A 178 2.46 -4.69 4.96
CA SER A 178 2.26 -3.63 5.96
C SER A 178 2.56 -2.23 5.44
N VAL A 179 3.05 -2.09 4.22
CA VAL A 179 3.29 -0.80 3.59
C VAL A 179 2.71 -0.85 2.19
N ALA A 180 1.63 -0.09 1.98
CA ALA A 180 1.03 0.05 0.66
C ALA A 180 2.07 0.46 -0.40
N VAL A 181 2.01 -0.21 -1.56
CA VAL A 181 2.83 0.10 -2.72
C VAL A 181 2.59 1.58 -3.12
N PRO A 182 3.61 2.32 -3.58
CA PRO A 182 3.41 3.71 -3.99
C PRO A 182 2.32 3.84 -5.05
N GLY A 183 1.34 4.72 -4.81
CA GLY A 183 0.13 4.86 -5.63
C GLY A 183 -1.07 4.05 -5.12
N THR A 184 -0.94 3.27 -4.05
CA THR A 184 -2.05 2.45 -3.49
C THR A 184 -2.30 2.73 -2.01
N SER A 185 -1.65 3.75 -1.45
CA SER A 185 -1.76 4.14 -0.04
C SER A 185 -2.89 5.13 0.18
N GLU A 186 -3.76 4.86 1.16
CA GLU A 186 -4.84 5.77 1.53
C GLU A 186 -4.32 7.12 2.07
N HIS A 187 -3.09 7.19 2.58
CA HIS A 187 -2.51 8.47 3.01
C HIS A 187 -2.40 9.49 1.87
N ALA A 188 -2.31 9.05 0.61
CA ALA A 188 -2.31 9.95 -0.54
C ALA A 188 -3.67 10.62 -0.79
N THR A 189 -4.76 10.07 -0.24
CA THR A 189 -6.09 10.68 -0.30
C THR A 189 -6.26 11.84 0.68
N GLY A 190 -5.40 11.92 1.70
CA GLY A 190 -5.59 12.84 2.83
C GLY A 190 -6.66 12.38 3.83
N LEU A 191 -7.23 11.17 3.67
CA LEU A 191 -8.32 10.63 4.48
C LEU A 191 -7.89 9.60 5.54
N ALA A 192 -6.60 9.32 5.63
CA ALA A 192 -6.03 8.34 6.55
C ALA A 192 -5.15 9.01 7.60
N LEU A 193 -5.21 8.48 8.83
CA LEU A 193 -4.41 8.88 9.98
C LEU A 193 -3.80 7.63 10.61
N ASP A 194 -2.49 7.67 10.87
CA ASP A 194 -1.86 6.73 11.78
C ASP A 194 -1.80 7.38 13.16
N ILE A 195 -2.48 6.78 14.14
CA ILE A 195 -2.61 7.30 15.50
C ILE A 195 -2.09 6.24 16.47
N THR A 196 -1.17 6.67 17.32
CA THR A 196 -0.50 5.83 18.33
C THR A 196 -0.66 6.43 19.72
N SER A 197 -0.32 5.68 20.76
CA SER A 197 -0.08 6.27 22.07
C SER A 197 1.22 7.08 22.06
N ALA A 198 1.22 8.29 22.60
CA ALA A 198 2.47 9.05 22.75
C ALA A 198 3.51 8.33 23.63
N ASP A 199 3.05 7.46 24.54
CA ASP A 199 3.93 6.65 25.40
C ASP A 199 4.41 5.36 24.71
N TYR A 200 3.82 5.00 23.56
CA TYR A 200 4.18 3.84 22.76
C TYR A 200 3.95 4.11 21.26
N ALA A 201 4.92 4.76 20.62
CA ALA A 201 4.80 5.15 19.21
C ALA A 201 5.24 4.04 18.21
N GLN A 202 5.30 2.78 18.64
CA GLN A 202 5.63 1.67 17.74
C GLN A 202 4.42 1.31 16.88
N LEU A 203 4.70 0.88 15.65
CA LEU A 203 3.72 0.39 14.67
C LEU A 203 3.77 -1.14 14.64
N ASP A 204 3.34 -1.75 15.74
CA ASP A 204 3.21 -3.20 15.89
C ASP A 204 1.94 -3.58 16.68
N ASP A 205 1.60 -4.86 16.70
CA ASP A 205 0.38 -5.38 17.33
C ASP A 205 0.22 -4.96 18.80
N ALA A 206 1.31 -4.70 19.52
CA ALA A 206 1.25 -4.29 20.94
C ALA A 206 0.62 -2.90 21.11
N GLN A 207 0.53 -2.11 20.04
CA GLN A 207 -0.24 -0.87 20.05
C GLN A 207 -1.71 -1.10 20.43
N ALA A 208 -2.30 -2.25 20.05
CA ALA A 208 -3.68 -2.60 20.37
C ALA A 208 -3.93 -2.70 21.90
N ASP A 209 -2.89 -2.89 22.69
CA ASP A 209 -2.98 -2.97 24.15
C ASP A 209 -3.02 -1.60 24.84
N THR A 210 -2.68 -0.52 24.13
CA THR A 210 -2.69 0.84 24.68
C THR A 210 -4.11 1.34 24.97
N ALA A 211 -4.22 2.30 25.89
CA ALA A 211 -5.51 2.91 26.22
C ALA A 211 -6.04 3.73 25.03
N GLU A 212 -5.15 4.38 24.28
CA GLU A 212 -5.46 5.11 23.05
C GLU A 212 -6.08 4.20 21.99
N ALA A 213 -5.41 3.10 21.60
CA ALA A 213 -5.91 2.21 20.55
C ALA A 213 -7.27 1.60 20.92
N LYS A 214 -7.46 1.20 22.19
CA LYS A 214 -8.75 0.72 22.70
C LYS A 214 -9.84 1.78 22.60
N TRP A 215 -9.53 3.02 22.98
CA TRP A 215 -10.49 4.11 22.87
C TRP A 215 -10.87 4.39 21.41
N PHE A 216 -9.90 4.46 20.50
CA PHE A 216 -10.20 4.71 19.09
C PHE A 216 -10.97 3.55 18.46
N ALA A 217 -10.65 2.29 18.76
CA ALA A 217 -11.40 1.14 18.28
C ALA A 217 -12.90 1.20 18.68
N GLU A 218 -13.21 1.76 19.84
CA GLU A 218 -14.60 1.90 20.34
C GLU A 218 -15.30 3.18 19.86
N ASN A 219 -14.56 4.23 19.50
CA ASN A 219 -15.11 5.58 19.34
C ASN A 219 -14.87 6.24 17.97
N CYS A 220 -13.91 5.79 17.17
CA CYS A 220 -13.52 6.47 15.91
C CYS A 220 -14.69 6.65 14.93
N TRP A 221 -15.61 5.67 14.88
CA TRP A 221 -16.79 5.70 14.01
C TRP A 221 -17.72 6.87 14.26
N LYS A 222 -17.77 7.39 15.50
CA LYS A 222 -18.59 8.56 15.86
C LYS A 222 -18.16 9.83 15.10
N TYR A 223 -16.92 9.83 14.62
CA TYR A 223 -16.30 10.92 13.88
C TYR A 223 -16.11 10.57 12.40
N GLY A 224 -16.69 9.46 11.93
CA GLY A 224 -16.60 9.04 10.54
C GLY A 224 -15.34 8.27 10.17
N PHE A 225 -14.56 7.82 11.15
CA PHE A 225 -13.37 6.99 10.93
C PHE A 225 -13.66 5.52 11.21
N ILE A 226 -13.00 4.63 10.49
CA ILE A 226 -12.98 3.19 10.77
C ILE A 226 -11.56 2.74 11.07
N LEU A 227 -11.42 1.70 11.90
CA LEU A 227 -10.18 0.93 11.96
C LEU A 227 -10.04 0.17 10.64
N ARG A 228 -9.17 0.66 9.75
CA ARG A 228 -9.18 0.28 8.33
C ARG A 228 -8.74 -1.15 8.08
N TYR A 229 -7.77 -1.60 8.87
CA TYR A 229 -7.15 -2.92 8.77
C TYR A 229 -7.36 -3.66 10.10
N PRO A 230 -8.53 -4.27 10.32
CA PRO A 230 -8.85 -5.01 11.54
C PRO A 230 -8.20 -6.41 11.56
N PRO A 231 -8.16 -7.09 12.72
CA PRO A 231 -7.62 -8.44 12.83
C PRO A 231 -8.34 -9.43 11.91
N GLU A 232 -7.62 -10.45 11.44
CA GLU A 232 -8.16 -11.57 10.64
C GLU A 232 -8.83 -11.16 9.30
N LYS A 233 -8.57 -9.94 8.81
CA LYS A 233 -9.11 -9.42 7.53
C LYS A 233 -8.06 -9.12 6.47
N SER A 234 -6.79 -9.50 6.69
CA SER A 234 -5.69 -9.25 5.74
C SER A 234 -5.89 -9.92 4.38
N ASP A 235 -6.60 -11.05 4.34
CA ASP A 235 -6.93 -11.75 3.08
C ASP A 235 -7.90 -10.94 2.20
N VAL A 236 -8.62 -9.97 2.79
CA VAL A 236 -9.55 -9.07 2.11
C VAL A 236 -8.90 -7.72 1.82
N THR A 237 -8.26 -7.12 2.83
CA THR A 237 -7.68 -5.76 2.73
C THR A 237 -6.34 -5.72 2.01
N GLY A 238 -5.63 -6.86 1.95
CA GLY A 238 -4.25 -6.96 1.45
C GLY A 238 -3.19 -6.41 2.39
N ILE A 239 -3.59 -5.86 3.55
CA ILE A 239 -2.70 -5.29 4.57
C ILE A 239 -2.96 -6.00 5.91
N ILE A 240 -1.91 -6.28 6.67
CA ILE A 240 -1.99 -6.91 8.00
C ILE A 240 -2.79 -6.05 8.98
N TYR A 241 -3.03 -6.59 10.17
CA TYR A 241 -3.65 -5.82 11.25
C TYR A 241 -2.81 -4.58 11.58
N GLU A 242 -3.44 -3.40 11.54
CA GLU A 242 -2.80 -2.13 11.88
C GLU A 242 -3.67 -1.36 12.88
N PRO A 243 -3.48 -1.58 14.20
CA PRO A 243 -4.25 -0.90 15.25
C PRO A 243 -4.16 0.63 15.25
N TRP A 244 -3.23 1.21 14.46
CA TRP A 244 -3.01 2.65 14.35
C TRP A 244 -3.69 3.29 13.14
N HIS A 245 -4.05 2.53 12.08
CA HIS A 245 -4.49 3.13 10.80
C HIS A 245 -6.02 3.33 10.77
N TYR A 246 -6.42 4.60 10.76
CA TYR A 246 -7.82 5.01 10.72
C TYR A 246 -8.16 5.73 9.42
N ARG A 247 -9.24 5.28 8.75
CA ARG A 247 -9.70 5.82 7.46
C ARG A 247 -11.04 6.53 7.60
N TYR A 248 -11.14 7.77 7.12
CA TYR A 248 -12.41 8.49 7.05
C TYR A 248 -13.30 7.96 5.92
N VAL A 249 -14.54 7.66 6.25
CA VAL A 249 -15.59 7.15 5.34
C VAL A 249 -16.94 7.86 5.55
N GLY A 250 -16.98 8.89 6.38
CA GLY A 250 -18.22 9.55 6.81
C GLY A 250 -18.92 8.84 7.96
N LYS A 251 -19.68 9.58 8.77
CA LYS A 251 -20.26 9.10 10.04
C LYS A 251 -21.27 7.96 9.86
N GLU A 252 -22.08 8.02 8.81
CA GLU A 252 -23.11 7.01 8.54
C GLU A 252 -22.45 5.67 8.16
N ALA A 253 -21.58 5.67 7.13
CA ALA A 253 -20.88 4.47 6.71
C ALA A 253 -19.94 3.93 7.80
N ALA A 254 -19.21 4.78 8.53
CA ALA A 254 -18.31 4.33 9.59
C ALA A 254 -19.07 3.58 10.70
N LYS A 255 -20.27 4.06 11.05
CA LYS A 255 -21.16 3.38 11.99
C LYS A 255 -21.58 2.01 11.46
N GLU A 256 -22.06 1.94 10.23
CA GLU A 256 -22.53 0.68 9.62
C GLU A 256 -21.40 -0.36 9.49
N ILE A 257 -20.22 0.07 9.04
CA ILE A 257 -19.02 -0.77 8.95
C ILE A 257 -18.62 -1.30 10.34
N THR A 258 -18.62 -0.43 11.35
CA THR A 258 -18.25 -0.82 12.72
C THR A 258 -19.26 -1.77 13.35
N GLU A 259 -20.57 -1.51 13.19
CA GLU A 259 -21.63 -2.36 13.74
C GLU A 259 -21.70 -3.74 13.05
N SER A 260 -21.37 -3.80 11.76
CA SER A 260 -21.37 -5.04 10.97
C SER A 260 -20.06 -5.84 11.06
N GLY A 261 -18.95 -5.21 11.44
CA GLY A 261 -17.62 -5.83 11.46
C GLY A 261 -17.05 -6.10 10.06
N LEU A 262 -17.56 -5.39 9.05
CA LEU A 262 -17.08 -5.48 7.67
C LEU A 262 -15.81 -4.67 7.47
N THR A 263 -15.04 -5.00 6.44
CA THR A 263 -14.04 -4.07 5.90
C THR A 263 -14.70 -3.08 4.94
N LEU A 264 -13.97 -2.04 4.53
CA LEU A 264 -14.45 -1.11 3.51
C LEU A 264 -14.76 -1.84 2.19
N GLU A 265 -13.92 -2.79 1.79
CA GLU A 265 -14.12 -3.63 0.60
C GLU A 265 -15.45 -4.40 0.67
N GLU A 266 -15.67 -5.15 1.75
CA GLU A 266 -16.89 -5.95 1.91
C GLU A 266 -18.14 -5.07 1.98
N TYR A 267 -18.03 -3.89 2.62
CA TYR A 267 -19.12 -2.93 2.72
C TYR A 267 -19.50 -2.35 1.35
N LEU A 268 -18.53 -1.98 0.52
CA LEU A 268 -18.77 -1.48 -0.84
C LEU A 268 -19.41 -2.55 -1.73
N GLU A 269 -18.94 -3.79 -1.63
CA GLU A 269 -19.52 -4.93 -2.36
C GLU A 269 -21.00 -5.15 -1.99
N GLN A 270 -21.35 -5.09 -0.70
CA GLN A 270 -22.72 -5.28 -0.23
C GLN A 270 -23.65 -4.09 -0.55
N SER A 271 -23.15 -2.87 -0.43
CA SER A 271 -23.94 -1.66 -0.60
C SER A 271 -24.28 -1.37 -2.08
N GLY A 272 -23.61 -2.04 -3.02
CA GLY A 272 -23.75 -1.78 -4.44
C GLY A 272 -23.22 -0.39 -4.85
N VAL A 273 -22.46 0.26 -3.96
CA VAL A 273 -21.74 1.50 -4.22
C VAL A 273 -20.51 1.11 -5.04
N LYS A 274 -20.56 1.41 -6.34
CA LYS A 274 -19.45 1.21 -7.29
C LYS A 274 -18.70 2.51 -7.50
#